data_AF-A0A4P9ZHK9-F1
#
_entry.id   AF-A0A4P9ZHK9-F1
#
_cell.length_a   1.000
_cell.length_b   1.000
_cell.length_c   1.000
_cell.angle_alpha   90.00
_cell.angle_beta   90.00
_cell.angle_gamma   90.00
#
_symmetry.space_group_name_H-M   'P 1'
#
loop_
_entity.id
_entity.type
_entity.pdbx_description
1 polymer ?
#
loop_
_entity_poly.entity_id
_entity_poly.type
_entity_poly.pdbx_seq_one_letter_code
_entity_poly.pdbx_strand_id
1 'polypeptide(L)'
;MFILCPRQQLEYVASRHMHLCKRVISSTGAKKNAPRLFRKRNVAVVSTLIVVGSYITLSQVNYYKLDSVPSSLAGANLQKLTASGAARAAPQEMLGKQCFLSATSSMFHPDGAGSKQNKQGVFLLSEEQVNAHLRQFEESFLVNRGKGVTRYDVCQLLSNSPIEDDRAEEIVQVPVLQENNIKTSTDWMFFGVFDGHGGWTTSSKLRDQLILYIIHEFGTIFKSVKEDNLRYVPNSATIDQAIKNGFLKLDHDIVTKNIKTLLQDNNKARAAELLMPALSGSCALLSFYDTNSKMLKVAVTGDSRAILGSYKDNRWTVRQLSVDQTGSNPSEVARIISEHPDEPNVIRNGRVLGSLEPSRAFGDCRYKLPAYIQKEIYRRFFGRRLPNELKLPPYVTAEPVITTTKISPENNDFLVMASDGLYEMLSNEDIVGLVVKWMEKEKMVKPTTSFWSYFSSAEKELPQVADVTKDRSSKQPFRKTKSPGYGSFLLEDRNVSTHLIRNALSNGGSREQTLMLLLIPSPLSRRYRDDLTVTVVFFGCAQSADENAALEINAAATAGGLASKAKL
;
A
#
# COMPACT_ATOMS: atom_id res chain seq x y z
N MET A 1 -2.40 -9.62 -49.03
CA MET A 1 -3.68 -9.93 -49.71
C MET A 1 -3.74 -11.44 -49.93
N PHE A 2 -4.92 -12.02 -50.16
CA PHE A 2 -5.27 -13.43 -49.84
C PHE A 2 -5.40 -13.61 -48.31
N ILE A 3 -6.56 -13.32 -47.70
CA ILE A 3 -7.90 -13.97 -47.71
C ILE A 3 -7.97 -15.11 -46.69
N LEU A 4 -8.82 -14.88 -45.68
CA LEU A 4 -9.16 -15.78 -44.57
C LEU A 4 -10.36 -16.66 -44.94
N CYS A 5 -10.47 -17.84 -44.30
CA CYS A 5 -11.73 -18.58 -44.19
C CYS A 5 -11.80 -19.21 -42.78
N PRO A 6 -12.96 -19.20 -42.08
CA PRO A 6 -13.03 -19.52 -40.66
C PRO A 6 -13.29 -21.01 -40.39
N ARG A 7 -13.00 -21.47 -39.17
CA ARG A 7 -13.51 -22.74 -38.62
C ARG A 7 -14.34 -22.49 -37.36
N GLN A 8 -15.41 -23.28 -37.23
CA GLN A 8 -16.52 -23.06 -36.31
C GLN A 8 -16.21 -23.51 -34.88
N GLN A 9 -16.91 -22.90 -33.93
CA GLN A 9 -17.05 -23.39 -32.56
C GLN A 9 -17.90 -24.67 -32.54
N LEU A 10 -17.62 -25.56 -31.59
CA LEU A 10 -18.51 -26.65 -31.20
C LEU A 10 -18.87 -26.47 -29.73
N GLU A 11 -20.15 -26.18 -29.47
CA GLU A 11 -20.72 -26.24 -28.13
C GLU A 11 -20.85 -27.70 -27.69
N TYR A 12 -20.67 -27.98 -26.39
CA TYR A 12 -20.99 -29.28 -25.82
C TYR A 12 -21.93 -29.12 -24.63
N VAL A 13 -23.23 -29.30 -24.88
CA VAL A 13 -24.27 -29.40 -23.85
C VAL A 13 -24.52 -30.87 -23.57
N ALA A 14 -24.34 -31.29 -22.31
CA ALA A 14 -24.73 -32.62 -21.85
C ALA A 14 -25.61 -32.51 -20.59
N SER A 15 -26.87 -32.91 -20.73
CA SER A 15 -27.89 -32.83 -19.68
C SER A 15 -27.81 -33.99 -18.68
N ARG A 16 -28.45 -33.78 -17.52
CA ARG A 16 -28.67 -34.77 -16.46
C ARG A 16 -29.43 -36.00 -16.98
N HIS A 17 -29.18 -37.15 -16.36
CA HIS A 17 -30.28 -38.01 -15.90
C HIS A 17 -29.89 -38.80 -14.63
N MET A 18 -30.72 -38.70 -13.59
CA MET A 18 -30.71 -39.64 -12.47
C MET A 18 -31.41 -40.94 -12.88
N HIS A 19 -31.01 -42.08 -12.32
CA HIS A 19 -31.99 -43.03 -11.78
C HIS A 19 -31.48 -43.71 -10.51
N LEU A 20 -32.41 -43.94 -9.59
CA LEU A 20 -32.21 -44.43 -8.23
C LEU A 20 -32.75 -45.87 -8.14
N CYS A 21 -32.04 -46.80 -7.49
CA CYS A 21 -32.69 -47.96 -6.88
C CYS A 21 -31.89 -48.56 -5.71
N LYS A 22 -32.61 -48.99 -4.66
CA LYS A 22 -32.11 -49.65 -3.45
C LYS A 22 -32.62 -51.10 -3.41
N ARG A 23 -31.78 -52.04 -2.96
CA ARG A 23 -32.03 -53.12 -1.95
C ARG A 23 -30.89 -54.16 -2.05
N VAL A 24 -30.22 -54.73 -1.04
CA VAL A 24 -30.41 -54.99 0.42
C VAL A 24 -30.49 -56.52 0.69
N ILE A 25 -29.67 -57.01 1.65
CA ILE A 25 -29.53 -58.42 2.16
C ILE A 25 -28.75 -59.35 1.18
N SER A 26 -27.62 -59.98 1.55
CA SER A 26 -27.49 -60.92 2.67
C SER A 26 -26.13 -60.94 3.40
N SER A 27 -26.17 -61.48 4.61
CA SER A 27 -25.07 -61.60 5.56
C SER A 27 -24.68 -63.05 5.84
N THR A 28 -23.49 -63.18 6.45
CA THR A 28 -22.92 -64.33 7.18
C THR A 28 -22.15 -65.36 6.34
N GLY A 29 -21.04 -65.94 6.81
CA GLY A 29 -20.29 -65.67 8.05
C GLY A 29 -19.70 -66.96 8.66
N ALA A 30 -18.38 -67.03 8.87
CA ALA A 30 -17.74 -68.13 9.58
C ALA A 30 -16.51 -67.65 10.38
N LYS A 31 -16.37 -68.15 11.61
CA LYS A 31 -15.33 -67.81 12.59
C LYS A 31 -14.29 -68.94 12.73
N LYS A 32 -13.21 -68.66 13.50
CA LYS A 32 -12.23 -69.54 14.21
C LYS A 32 -10.80 -69.36 13.63
N ASN A 33 -9.71 -69.30 14.41
CA ASN A 33 -9.49 -69.41 15.87
C ASN A 33 -8.27 -68.56 16.34
N ALA A 34 -8.12 -68.39 17.66
CA ALA A 34 -7.05 -67.66 18.39
C ALA A 34 -5.79 -68.56 18.65
N PRO A 35 -4.75 -68.26 19.50
CA PRO A 35 -4.68 -67.25 20.59
C PRO A 35 -3.31 -66.60 21.01
N ARG A 36 -3.40 -65.66 21.97
CA ARG A 36 -2.44 -65.28 23.05
C ARG A 36 -1.05 -64.65 22.74
N LEU A 37 -0.89 -63.39 23.15
CA LEU A 37 -0.03 -63.03 24.31
C LEU A 37 -0.59 -61.76 25.00
N PHE A 38 -0.32 -61.55 26.30
CA PHE A 38 -0.98 -60.51 27.12
C PHE A 38 -0.04 -59.89 28.18
N ARG A 39 -0.26 -58.60 28.49
CA ARG A 39 -0.17 -57.93 29.82
C ARG A 39 1.09 -57.12 30.24
N LYS A 40 0.97 -55.79 30.04
CA LYS A 40 1.12 -54.64 30.99
C LYS A 40 2.40 -54.42 31.85
N ARG A 41 2.83 -53.15 31.89
CA ARG A 41 2.87 -52.21 33.05
C ARG A 41 2.86 -50.76 32.48
N ASN A 42 1.98 -49.83 32.86
CA ASN A 42 1.82 -49.05 34.12
C ASN A 42 2.93 -47.98 34.34
N VAL A 43 2.73 -46.79 34.93
CA VAL A 43 1.64 -45.77 35.00
C VAL A 43 2.26 -44.51 35.71
N ALA A 44 1.65 -43.33 35.54
CA ALA A 44 2.05 -41.97 36.01
C ALA A 44 2.58 -41.78 37.47
N VAL A 45 3.22 -40.62 37.75
CA VAL A 45 2.81 -39.59 38.77
C VAL A 45 3.82 -38.41 38.94
N VAL A 46 3.32 -37.18 38.72
CA VAL A 46 3.49 -35.87 39.42
C VAL A 46 4.86 -35.34 39.92
N SER A 47 5.21 -34.08 39.56
CA SER A 47 5.52 -32.97 40.50
C SER A 47 5.81 -31.59 39.82
N THR A 48 5.05 -30.55 40.23
CA THR A 48 5.42 -29.14 40.61
C THR A 48 6.81 -28.52 40.26
N LEU A 49 7.04 -27.19 40.12
CA LEU A 49 6.26 -25.93 39.89
C LEU A 49 7.32 -24.78 39.71
N ILE A 50 6.87 -23.56 39.37
CA ILE A 50 7.49 -22.20 39.53
C ILE A 50 8.56 -21.63 38.54
N VAL A 51 8.37 -20.33 38.29
CA VAL A 51 9.26 -19.19 37.90
C VAL A 51 9.46 -18.80 36.42
N VAL A 52 8.78 -17.69 36.11
CA VAL A 52 9.04 -16.67 35.07
C VAL A 52 10.52 -16.28 34.97
N GLY A 53 11.10 -16.23 33.75
CA GLY A 53 12.36 -15.51 33.55
C GLY A 53 13.18 -15.93 32.33
N SER A 54 13.08 -15.16 31.23
CA SER A 54 14.07 -15.14 30.14
C SER A 54 14.06 -13.77 29.45
N TYR A 55 14.14 -12.72 30.25
CA TYR A 55 14.58 -11.40 29.81
C TYR A 55 16.10 -11.37 30.05
N ILE A 56 16.89 -10.97 29.05
CA ILE A 56 18.37 -10.86 29.09
C ILE A 56 19.12 -12.20 29.26
N THR A 57 19.69 -12.72 28.17
CA THR A 57 21.14 -12.93 27.99
C THR A 57 21.40 -13.46 26.58
N LEU A 58 22.00 -12.65 25.70
CA LEU A 58 22.68 -13.15 24.51
C LEU A 58 23.96 -12.35 24.26
N SER A 59 24.87 -12.46 25.22
CA SER A 59 26.23 -11.92 25.16
C SER A 59 27.20 -13.02 24.73
N GLN A 60 27.78 -12.90 23.53
CA GLN A 60 28.90 -13.71 23.01
C GLN A 60 28.51 -15.20 22.78
N VAL A 61 29.02 -16.04 21.88
CA VAL A 61 30.21 -16.19 21.01
C VAL A 61 29.69 -16.86 19.71
N ASN A 62 30.19 -16.72 18.47
CA ASN A 62 31.52 -16.42 17.92
C ASN A 62 31.45 -15.76 16.52
N TYR A 63 32.60 -15.37 15.94
CA TYR A 63 32.84 -15.41 14.48
C TYR A 63 34.30 -15.81 14.19
N TYR A 64 34.54 -16.52 13.09
CA TYR A 64 35.79 -17.24 12.83
C TYR A 64 37.00 -16.31 12.55
N LYS A 65 38.18 -16.78 12.99
CA LYS A 65 39.49 -16.20 12.63
C LYS A 65 39.69 -16.18 11.12
N LEU A 66 40.29 -15.09 10.64
CA LEU A 66 41.23 -15.10 9.52
C LEU A 66 42.45 -14.28 9.93
N ASP A 67 43.60 -14.96 10.06
CA ASP A 67 44.88 -14.36 10.40
C ASP A 67 45.53 -13.73 9.14
N SER A 68 45.97 -12.46 9.20
CA SER A 68 47.24 -11.99 8.60
C SER A 68 47.41 -10.45 8.63
N VAL A 69 48.13 -9.91 9.62
CA VAL A 69 48.95 -8.68 9.48
C VAL A 69 50.19 -8.83 10.37
N PRO A 70 51.41 -8.50 9.90
CA PRO A 70 52.62 -8.60 10.71
C PRO A 70 52.71 -7.57 11.85
N SER A 71 53.45 -7.94 12.89
CA SER A 71 53.72 -7.15 14.09
C SER A 71 54.73 -6.01 13.90
N SER A 72 54.46 -4.84 14.48
CA SER A 72 55.52 -3.96 15.02
C SER A 72 55.01 -3.04 16.14
N LEU A 73 55.79 -2.99 17.24
CA LEU A 73 55.96 -1.88 18.22
C LEU A 73 54.67 -1.28 18.85
N ALA A 74 54.21 -1.64 20.05
CA ALA A 74 54.83 -1.67 21.40
C ALA A 74 54.89 -0.29 22.14
N GLY A 75 54.26 -0.24 23.32
CA GLY A 75 54.33 0.87 24.30
C GLY A 75 53.23 1.95 24.14
N ALA A 76 52.66 2.54 25.21
CA ALA A 76 52.77 2.24 26.65
C ALA A 76 51.59 2.87 27.44
N ASN A 77 51.46 2.48 28.72
CA ASN A 77 50.74 3.17 29.80
C ASN A 77 49.21 3.31 29.74
N LEU A 78 48.54 2.25 30.18
CA LEU A 78 47.22 2.32 30.81
C LEU A 78 47.38 2.73 32.29
N GLN A 79 47.04 3.96 32.67
CA GLN A 79 46.92 4.33 34.08
C GLN A 79 45.46 4.26 34.56
N LYS A 80 45.28 3.51 35.64
CA LYS A 80 44.01 3.16 36.27
C LYS A 80 43.75 4.16 37.40
N LEU A 81 42.66 4.93 37.32
CA LEU A 81 42.21 5.80 38.41
C LEU A 81 40.81 5.38 38.88
N THR A 82 40.69 5.27 40.20
CA THR A 82 39.61 4.60 40.92
C THR A 82 38.45 5.53 41.24
N ALA A 83 37.23 4.98 41.28
CA ALA A 83 36.04 5.72 41.66
C ALA A 83 35.97 5.99 43.18
N SER A 84 35.50 7.17 43.56
CA SER A 84 34.97 7.46 44.90
C SER A 84 34.03 8.67 44.90
N GLY A 85 32.83 8.49 45.45
CA GLY A 85 32.15 9.58 46.17
C GLY A 85 30.89 10.21 45.57
N ALA A 86 29.80 10.09 46.34
CA ALA A 86 28.65 11.00 46.47
C ALA A 86 27.64 11.14 45.31
N ALA A 87 26.37 10.82 45.64
CA ALA A 87 25.20 11.11 44.81
C ALA A 87 24.67 12.53 45.04
N ARG A 88 24.22 13.20 43.98
CA ARG A 88 23.22 14.29 43.98
C ARG A 88 22.52 14.33 42.62
N ALA A 89 21.25 14.73 42.60
CA ALA A 89 20.38 14.61 41.43
C ALA A 89 20.23 15.92 40.64
N ALA A 90 20.29 15.84 39.32
CA ALA A 90 19.61 16.68 38.32
C ALA A 90 19.84 16.09 36.91
N PRO A 91 18.92 16.24 35.94
CA PRO A 91 19.05 15.65 34.62
C PRO A 91 19.98 16.48 33.71
N GLN A 92 20.85 15.82 32.96
CA GLN A 92 21.72 16.50 31.98
C GLN A 92 21.58 15.87 30.58
N GLU A 93 21.22 16.75 29.65
CA GLU A 93 21.06 16.63 28.20
C GLU A 93 21.64 15.38 27.52
N MET A 94 20.75 14.54 26.99
CA MET A 94 21.08 13.47 26.02
C MET A 94 20.85 13.90 24.55
N LEU A 95 20.84 15.21 24.28
CA LEU A 95 20.61 15.75 22.94
C LEU A 95 21.89 15.66 22.09
N GLY A 96 21.80 15.10 20.89
CA GLY A 96 22.89 15.13 19.90
C GLY A 96 24.06 14.15 20.10
N LYS A 97 23.93 13.11 20.94
CA LYS A 97 24.98 12.07 21.02
C LYS A 97 25.10 11.31 19.69
N GLN A 98 26.29 11.41 19.11
CA GLN A 98 26.70 10.73 17.89
C GLN A 98 26.93 9.24 18.18
N CYS A 99 26.14 8.34 17.56
CA CYS A 99 26.24 6.92 17.84
C CYS A 99 27.42 6.27 17.10
N PHE A 100 27.51 6.44 15.78
CA PHE A 100 28.59 5.90 14.95
C PHE A 100 28.87 6.76 13.70
N LEU A 101 30.11 6.69 13.20
CA LEU A 101 30.54 7.26 11.92
C LEU A 101 31.00 6.12 10.99
N SER A 102 30.45 6.06 9.78
CA SER A 102 31.04 5.28 8.69
C SER A 102 32.02 6.17 7.93
N ALA A 103 33.31 6.09 8.27
CA ALA A 103 34.37 6.83 7.56
C ALA A 103 35.31 5.87 6.84
N THR A 104 35.33 5.92 5.52
CA THR A 104 36.39 5.36 4.67
C THR A 104 37.30 6.49 4.18
N SER A 105 37.97 7.18 5.11
CA SER A 105 38.86 8.31 4.82
C SER A 105 40.30 8.02 5.25
N SER A 106 40.99 7.19 4.47
CA SER A 106 42.45 7.05 4.55
C SER A 106 43.13 8.19 3.77
N MET A 107 43.04 9.43 4.27
CA MET A 107 43.92 10.56 3.92
C MET A 107 43.59 11.78 4.79
N PHE A 108 44.51 12.14 5.69
CA PHE A 108 44.60 13.50 6.22
C PHE A 108 45.52 14.30 5.29
N HIS A 109 45.02 15.39 4.72
CA HIS A 109 45.86 16.46 4.16
C HIS A 109 45.63 17.72 5.00
N PRO A 110 46.69 18.43 5.47
CA PRO A 110 46.51 19.55 6.39
C PRO A 110 45.82 20.77 5.76
N ASP A 111 46.09 21.05 4.48
CA ASP A 111 45.66 22.26 3.79
C ASP A 111 44.98 21.93 2.45
N GLY A 112 43.66 22.07 2.40
CA GLY A 112 42.89 21.89 1.18
C GLY A 112 41.41 22.15 1.40
N ALA A 113 40.81 23.02 0.59
CA ALA A 113 39.38 23.33 0.59
C ALA A 113 38.56 22.17 -0.02
N GLY A 114 38.61 21.01 0.62
CA GLY A 114 37.89 19.80 0.21
C GLY A 114 36.41 19.89 0.55
N SER A 115 35.57 19.65 -0.46
CA SER A 115 34.13 19.42 -0.31
C SER A 115 33.83 18.51 0.88
N LYS A 116 32.95 18.96 1.79
CA LYS A 116 32.44 18.14 2.89
C LYS A 116 31.58 17.01 2.29
N GLN A 117 32.20 15.87 1.96
CA GLN A 117 31.46 14.65 1.65
C GLN A 117 30.49 14.37 2.81
N ASN A 118 29.22 14.12 2.46
CA ASN A 118 28.13 14.00 3.44
C ASN A 118 28.43 12.90 4.46
N LYS A 119 28.75 13.31 5.69
CA LYS A 119 28.98 12.40 6.81
C LYS A 119 27.66 11.78 7.25
N GLN A 120 27.33 10.60 6.71
CA GLN A 120 26.22 9.78 7.20
C GLN A 120 26.64 9.13 8.53
N GLY A 121 26.27 9.78 9.64
CA GLY A 121 26.23 9.19 10.97
C GLY A 121 24.78 8.92 11.38
N VAL A 122 24.57 7.91 12.22
CA VAL A 122 23.28 7.75 12.92
C VAL A 122 23.32 8.66 14.14
N PHE A 123 22.48 9.68 14.14
CA PHE A 123 22.30 10.64 15.24
C PHE A 123 20.90 10.47 15.81
N LEU A 124 20.76 10.51 17.14
CA LEU A 124 19.45 10.54 17.77
C LEU A 124 18.71 11.82 17.33
N LEU A 125 17.57 11.67 16.65
CA LEU A 125 16.76 12.81 16.21
C LEU A 125 16.02 13.43 17.39
N SER A 126 15.92 14.77 17.43
CA SER A 126 15.02 15.47 18.35
C SER A 126 13.55 15.29 17.93
N GLU A 127 12.58 15.62 18.80
CA GLU A 127 11.16 15.55 18.44
C GLU A 127 10.84 16.50 17.26
N GLU A 128 11.48 17.66 17.17
CA GLU A 128 11.36 18.57 16.01
C GLU A 128 11.88 17.93 14.73
N GLN A 129 12.99 17.21 14.77
CA GLN A 129 13.55 16.52 13.61
C GLN A 129 12.70 15.32 13.17
N VAL A 130 12.16 14.56 14.13
CA VAL A 130 11.15 13.51 13.86
C VAL A 130 9.93 14.09 13.17
N ASN A 131 9.40 15.20 13.70
CA ASN A 131 8.26 15.90 13.13
C ASN A 131 8.55 16.47 11.74
N ALA A 132 9.73 17.04 11.51
CA ALA A 132 10.14 17.53 10.19
C ALA A 132 10.26 16.40 9.15
N HIS A 133 10.79 15.23 9.54
CA HIS A 133 10.91 14.07 8.67
C HIS A 133 9.53 13.48 8.31
N LEU A 134 8.65 13.28 9.30
CA LEU A 134 7.27 12.81 9.07
C LEU A 134 6.44 13.76 8.22
N ARG A 135 6.70 15.07 8.31
CA ARG A 135 5.96 16.11 7.60
C ARG A 135 6.61 16.56 6.28
N GLN A 136 7.68 15.89 5.85
CA GLN A 136 8.46 16.26 4.66
C GLN A 136 7.59 16.28 3.38
N PHE A 137 6.64 15.37 3.25
CA PHE A 137 5.71 15.28 2.12
C PHE A 137 4.25 15.50 2.56
N GLU A 138 4.05 16.27 3.63
CA GLU A 138 2.71 16.62 4.15
C GLU A 138 2.05 17.70 3.30
N GLU A 139 0.85 17.40 2.78
CA GLU A 139 -0.01 18.28 2.00
C GLU A 139 -1.47 18.16 2.46
N SER A 140 -2.19 19.28 2.50
CA SER A 140 -3.62 19.31 2.81
C SER A 140 -4.32 20.37 1.96
N PHE A 141 -5.49 20.03 1.44
CA PHE A 141 -6.26 20.90 0.54
C PHE A 141 -7.71 20.99 0.98
N LEU A 142 -8.27 22.20 0.97
CA LEU A 142 -9.69 22.47 1.16
C LEU A 142 -10.36 22.55 -0.22
N VAL A 143 -11.48 21.84 -0.38
CA VAL A 143 -12.25 21.78 -1.62
C VAL A 143 -13.50 22.64 -1.45
N ASN A 144 -13.34 23.94 -1.67
CA ASN A 144 -14.38 24.94 -1.38
C ASN A 144 -15.53 25.00 -2.41
N ARG A 145 -15.70 23.96 -3.23
CA ARG A 145 -16.62 23.90 -4.40
C ARG A 145 -18.08 23.62 -4.03
N GLY A 146 -18.39 23.44 -2.75
CA GLY A 146 -19.72 23.19 -2.22
C GLY A 146 -20.33 21.80 -2.49
N LYS A 147 -19.68 20.98 -3.33
CA LYS A 147 -20.21 19.68 -3.78
C LYS A 147 -19.25 18.54 -3.43
N GLY A 148 -19.70 17.62 -2.56
CA GLY A 148 -19.15 16.27 -2.47
C GLY A 148 -17.95 16.12 -1.55
N VAL A 149 -16.77 16.65 -1.91
CA VAL A 149 -15.55 16.62 -1.08
C VAL A 149 -15.35 17.99 -0.45
N THR A 150 -14.90 18.03 0.81
CA THR A 150 -14.61 19.28 1.55
C THR A 150 -13.14 19.46 1.87
N ARG A 151 -12.40 18.37 2.08
CA ARG A 151 -10.97 18.37 2.38
C ARG A 151 -10.34 17.05 1.93
N TYR A 152 -9.10 17.08 1.49
CA TYR A 152 -8.26 15.89 1.47
C TYR A 152 -6.85 16.19 1.97
N ASP A 153 -6.26 15.19 2.60
CA ASP A 153 -4.93 15.22 3.21
C ASP A 153 -4.08 14.12 2.60
N VAL A 154 -2.80 14.42 2.34
CA VAL A 154 -1.86 13.46 1.80
C VAL A 154 -0.52 13.54 2.53
N CYS A 155 0.12 12.39 2.70
CA CYS A 155 1.48 12.30 3.20
C CYS A 155 2.20 11.09 2.60
N GLN A 156 3.52 11.23 2.39
CA GLN A 156 4.40 10.13 1.99
C GLN A 156 5.59 10.00 2.96
N LEU A 157 6.06 8.78 3.20
CA LEU A 157 7.29 8.49 3.93
C LEU A 157 8.10 7.40 3.23
N LEU A 158 9.30 7.78 2.78
CA LEU A 158 10.20 6.91 2.03
C LEU A 158 10.92 5.88 2.93
N SER A 159 11.04 4.66 2.41
CA SER A 159 11.89 3.56 2.86
C SER A 159 12.95 3.26 1.81
N ASN A 160 12.59 3.31 0.53
CA ASN A 160 13.50 3.27 -0.60
C ASN A 160 14.07 4.67 -0.88
N SER A 161 15.21 4.75 -1.57
CA SER A 161 15.83 6.01 -1.98
C SER A 161 16.32 5.90 -3.43
N PRO A 162 15.63 6.51 -4.41
CA PRO A 162 14.35 7.24 -4.27
C PRO A 162 13.19 6.35 -3.79
N ILE A 163 12.13 6.98 -3.29
CA ILE A 163 10.85 6.32 -2.98
C ILE A 163 10.29 5.63 -4.23
N GLU A 164 9.73 4.43 -4.09
CA GLU A 164 9.09 3.70 -5.19
C GLU A 164 7.57 4.01 -5.27
N ASP A 165 6.94 4.32 -4.14
CA ASP A 165 5.58 4.89 -4.07
C ASP A 165 5.42 6.25 -4.80
N ASP A 166 4.28 6.45 -5.47
CA ASP A 166 3.86 7.72 -6.07
C ASP A 166 2.33 7.95 -5.93
N ARG A 167 1.83 9.13 -6.30
CA ARG A 167 0.41 9.53 -6.14
C ARG A 167 -0.05 10.58 -7.15
N ALA A 168 -1.36 10.68 -7.38
CA ALA A 168 -1.95 11.75 -8.19
C ALA A 168 -3.37 12.11 -7.74
N GLU A 169 -3.70 13.39 -7.83
CA GLU A 169 -5.06 13.91 -7.61
C GLU A 169 -5.42 14.87 -8.74
N GLU A 170 -6.66 14.81 -9.23
CA GLU A 170 -7.16 15.66 -10.32
C GLU A 170 -8.66 15.94 -10.12
N ILE A 171 -9.09 17.20 -10.32
CA ILE A 171 -10.50 17.60 -10.27
C ILE A 171 -10.87 18.21 -11.61
N VAL A 172 -11.75 17.53 -12.36
CA VAL A 172 -12.19 17.97 -13.69
C VAL A 172 -13.65 18.39 -13.63
N GLN A 173 -13.93 19.68 -13.85
CA GLN A 173 -15.32 20.17 -13.96
C GLN A 173 -15.88 19.82 -15.33
N VAL A 174 -17.08 19.24 -15.37
CA VAL A 174 -17.73 18.76 -16.59
C VAL A 174 -19.18 19.26 -16.68
N PRO A 175 -19.60 19.88 -17.81
CA PRO A 175 -20.99 20.25 -18.02
C PRO A 175 -21.85 19.02 -18.31
N VAL A 176 -22.98 18.90 -17.60
CA VAL A 176 -23.94 17.81 -17.74
C VAL A 176 -25.37 18.34 -17.83
N LEU A 177 -26.23 17.58 -18.49
CA LEU A 177 -27.67 17.84 -18.53
C LEU A 177 -28.38 16.82 -17.63
N GLN A 178 -29.15 17.30 -16.66
CA GLN A 178 -30.02 16.43 -15.86
C GLN A 178 -31.32 16.08 -16.61
N GLU A 179 -32.00 15.02 -16.19
CA GLU A 179 -33.23 14.50 -16.84
C GLU A 179 -34.33 15.55 -17.03
N ASN A 180 -34.35 16.60 -16.21
CA ASN A 180 -35.29 17.72 -16.28
C ASN A 180 -34.85 18.86 -17.22
N ASN A 181 -33.91 18.62 -18.14
CA ASN A 181 -33.26 19.63 -18.98
C ASN A 181 -32.55 20.78 -18.22
N ILE A 182 -32.19 20.56 -16.96
CA ILE A 182 -31.41 21.53 -16.17
C ILE A 182 -29.93 21.38 -16.52
N LYS A 183 -29.32 22.45 -17.04
CA LYS A 183 -27.87 22.55 -17.28
C LYS A 183 -27.16 22.72 -15.92
N THR A 184 -26.17 21.88 -15.62
CA THR A 184 -25.38 22.00 -14.38
C THR A 184 -23.93 21.54 -14.59
N SER A 185 -23.07 21.83 -13.62
CA SER A 185 -21.70 21.32 -13.56
C SER A 185 -21.61 20.15 -12.57
N THR A 186 -20.95 19.06 -12.98
CA THR A 186 -20.44 18.02 -12.08
C THR A 186 -18.93 18.15 -11.97
N ASP A 187 -18.37 17.71 -10.84
CA ASP A 187 -16.93 17.57 -10.68
C ASP A 187 -16.60 16.07 -10.69
N TRP A 188 -15.64 15.71 -11.55
CA TRP A 188 -14.99 14.40 -11.56
C TRP A 188 -13.73 14.50 -10.72
N MET A 189 -13.74 13.88 -9.56
CA MET A 189 -12.63 13.91 -8.60
C MET A 189 -11.89 12.57 -8.64
N PHE A 190 -10.59 12.63 -8.92
CA PHE A 190 -9.70 11.48 -8.97
C PHE A 190 -8.67 11.56 -7.85
N PHE A 191 -8.44 10.44 -7.18
CA PHE A 191 -7.35 10.27 -6.20
C PHE A 191 -6.68 8.93 -6.46
N GLY A 192 -5.35 8.90 -6.56
CA GLY A 192 -4.57 7.72 -6.95
C GLY A 192 -3.34 7.51 -6.06
N VAL A 193 -3.11 6.26 -5.69
CA VAL A 193 -1.89 5.79 -5.01
C VAL A 193 -1.26 4.70 -5.88
N PHE A 194 0.04 4.82 -6.11
CA PHE A 194 0.82 4.00 -7.03
C PHE A 194 2.04 3.41 -6.31
N ASP A 195 1.83 2.27 -5.69
CA ASP A 195 2.87 1.52 -4.98
C ASP A 195 3.83 0.91 -6.01
N GLY A 196 5.10 1.27 -5.97
CA GLY A 196 6.09 0.93 -6.99
C GLY A 196 7.04 -0.16 -6.52
N HIS A 197 7.51 -1.02 -7.43
CA HIS A 197 8.44 -2.08 -7.07
C HIS A 197 9.55 -2.35 -8.08
N GLY A 198 10.77 -2.43 -7.58
CA GLY A 198 11.96 -2.72 -8.37
C GLY A 198 12.31 -1.59 -9.34
N GLY A 199 11.97 -0.35 -8.96
CA GLY A 199 12.14 0.90 -9.65
C GLY A 199 10.89 1.78 -9.54
N TRP A 200 11.07 3.04 -9.14
CA TRP A 200 10.05 4.10 -9.08
C TRP A 200 9.48 4.54 -10.45
N THR A 201 10.04 4.05 -11.55
CA THR A 201 9.74 4.59 -12.89
C THR A 201 8.36 4.20 -13.43
N THR A 202 7.75 3.12 -12.93
CA THR A 202 6.38 2.75 -13.33
C THR A 202 5.37 3.61 -12.58
N SER A 203 5.46 3.70 -11.24
CA SER A 203 4.57 4.51 -10.40
C SER A 203 4.59 6.00 -10.80
N SER A 204 5.77 6.57 -11.04
CA SER A 204 5.91 7.93 -11.58
C SER A 204 5.27 8.09 -12.97
N LYS A 205 5.27 7.05 -13.82
CA LYS A 205 4.59 7.08 -15.12
C LYS A 205 3.07 7.01 -14.95
N LEU A 206 2.57 6.34 -13.91
CA LEU A 206 1.15 6.31 -13.56
C LEU A 206 0.66 7.65 -13.02
N ARG A 207 1.40 8.30 -12.10
CA ARG A 207 1.09 9.68 -11.66
C ARG A 207 0.83 10.59 -12.86
N ASP A 208 1.78 10.62 -13.78
CA ASP A 208 1.79 11.63 -14.83
C ASP A 208 0.78 11.34 -15.96
N GLN A 209 0.20 10.14 -16.05
CA GLN A 209 -0.58 9.72 -17.23
C GLN A 209 -1.86 8.91 -16.99
N LEU A 210 -2.03 8.19 -15.86
CA LEU A 210 -3.15 7.25 -15.72
C LEU A 210 -4.52 7.95 -15.77
N ILE A 211 -4.65 9.08 -15.05
CA ILE A 211 -5.91 9.85 -15.02
C ILE A 211 -6.21 10.42 -16.42
N LEU A 212 -5.20 10.94 -17.12
CA LEU A 212 -5.33 11.45 -18.50
C LEU A 212 -5.82 10.39 -19.50
N TYR A 213 -5.32 9.16 -19.39
CA TYR A 213 -5.82 8.05 -20.23
C TYR A 213 -7.29 7.74 -19.95
N ILE A 214 -7.72 7.81 -18.68
CA ILE A 214 -9.12 7.57 -18.29
C ILE A 214 -10.03 8.72 -18.72
N ILE A 215 -9.59 9.98 -18.59
CA ILE A 215 -10.30 11.16 -19.10
C ILE A 215 -10.48 11.06 -20.62
N HIS A 216 -9.46 10.60 -21.35
CA HIS A 216 -9.57 10.35 -22.79
C HIS A 216 -10.65 9.29 -23.11
N GLU A 217 -10.67 8.15 -22.39
CA GLU A 217 -11.73 7.15 -22.58
C GLU A 217 -13.11 7.70 -22.20
N PHE A 218 -13.22 8.51 -21.13
CA PHE A 218 -14.45 9.21 -20.77
C PHE A 218 -14.92 10.15 -21.88
N GLY A 219 -14.02 10.85 -22.56
CA GLY A 219 -14.33 11.66 -23.74
C GLY A 219 -15.02 10.89 -24.89
N THR A 220 -14.85 9.56 -24.96
CA THR A 220 -15.51 8.72 -25.97
C THR A 220 -16.94 8.28 -25.58
N ILE A 221 -17.23 8.17 -24.29
CA ILE A 221 -18.52 7.67 -23.77
C ILE A 221 -19.46 8.80 -23.33
N PHE A 222 -18.94 9.90 -22.79
CA PHE A 222 -19.69 11.10 -22.45
C PHE A 222 -19.90 11.95 -23.72
N LYS A 223 -20.79 11.46 -24.61
CA LYS A 223 -21.08 12.07 -25.91
C LYS A 223 -21.73 13.45 -25.76
N SER A 224 -21.22 14.43 -26.50
CA SER A 224 -21.81 15.75 -26.61
C SER A 224 -23.13 15.75 -27.40
N VAL A 225 -24.16 16.40 -26.87
CA VAL A 225 -25.38 16.76 -27.59
C VAL A 225 -25.07 17.90 -28.55
N LYS A 226 -25.47 17.76 -29.82
CA LYS A 226 -25.00 18.57 -30.96
C LYS A 226 -25.26 20.08 -30.87
N GLU A 227 -26.17 20.53 -30.01
CA GLU A 227 -26.61 21.93 -29.97
C GLU A 227 -26.02 22.74 -28.79
N ASP A 228 -25.31 22.12 -27.84
CA ASP A 228 -25.09 22.79 -26.53
C ASP A 228 -23.86 22.34 -25.70
N ASN A 229 -22.93 21.54 -26.25
CA ASN A 229 -21.76 20.95 -25.52
C ASN A 229 -22.10 20.08 -24.28
N LEU A 230 -23.37 19.76 -24.05
CA LEU A 230 -23.85 18.97 -22.91
C LEU A 230 -23.55 17.47 -23.07
N ARG A 231 -23.26 16.77 -21.97
CA ARG A 231 -22.95 15.34 -21.97
C ARG A 231 -24.06 14.50 -21.33
N TYR A 232 -24.44 13.39 -21.98
CA TYR A 232 -25.23 12.33 -21.37
C TYR A 232 -24.36 11.51 -20.40
N VAL A 233 -24.91 11.16 -19.22
CA VAL A 233 -24.21 10.34 -18.21
C VAL A 233 -24.36 8.85 -18.56
N PRO A 234 -23.28 8.13 -18.91
CA PRO A 234 -23.35 6.71 -19.25
C PRO A 234 -23.71 5.84 -18.03
N ASN A 235 -24.21 4.64 -18.28
CA ASN A 235 -24.46 3.67 -17.19
C ASN A 235 -23.14 3.24 -16.51
N SER A 236 -23.26 2.70 -15.30
CA SER A 236 -22.11 2.27 -14.48
C SER A 236 -21.11 1.38 -15.24
N ALA A 237 -21.60 0.35 -15.93
CA ALA A 237 -20.75 -0.63 -16.61
C ALA A 237 -19.97 -0.02 -17.78
N THR A 238 -20.54 0.97 -18.47
CA THR A 238 -19.83 1.73 -19.51
C THR A 238 -18.71 2.59 -18.91
N ILE A 239 -18.92 3.21 -17.74
CA ILE A 239 -17.87 3.94 -17.01
C ILE A 239 -16.78 2.97 -16.52
N ASP A 240 -17.17 1.82 -15.96
CA ASP A 240 -16.25 0.77 -15.50
C ASP A 240 -15.36 0.27 -16.65
N GLN A 241 -15.94 0.04 -17.84
CA GLN A 241 -15.18 -0.38 -19.02
C GLN A 241 -14.22 0.72 -19.52
N ALA A 242 -14.61 1.99 -19.46
CA ALA A 242 -13.72 3.09 -19.83
C ALA A 242 -12.52 3.23 -18.87
N ILE A 243 -12.73 3.05 -17.56
CA ILE A 243 -11.62 2.99 -16.57
C ILE A 243 -10.69 1.82 -16.90
N LYS A 244 -11.23 0.61 -17.11
CA LYS A 244 -10.43 -0.57 -17.51
C LYS A 244 -9.64 -0.35 -18.80
N ASN A 245 -10.26 0.27 -19.80
CA ASN A 245 -9.60 0.60 -21.06
C ASN A 245 -8.44 1.59 -20.84
N GLY A 246 -8.59 2.60 -19.98
CA GLY A 246 -7.53 3.55 -19.66
C GLY A 246 -6.31 2.87 -19.04
N PHE A 247 -6.54 1.99 -18.05
CA PHE A 247 -5.50 1.15 -17.44
C PHE A 247 -4.80 0.26 -18.49
N LEU A 248 -5.56 -0.52 -19.26
CA LEU A 248 -5.02 -1.45 -20.25
C LEU A 248 -4.28 -0.76 -21.41
N LYS A 249 -4.75 0.42 -21.84
CA LYS A 249 -4.09 1.21 -22.89
C LYS A 249 -2.74 1.77 -22.41
N LEU A 250 -2.68 2.31 -21.19
CA LEU A 250 -1.42 2.81 -20.65
C LEU A 250 -0.40 1.67 -20.43
N ASP A 251 -0.82 0.51 -19.91
CA ASP A 251 0.07 -0.64 -19.76
C ASP A 251 0.52 -1.23 -21.10
N HIS A 252 -0.35 -1.27 -22.11
CA HIS A 252 0.03 -1.66 -23.47
C HIS A 252 1.08 -0.71 -24.06
N ASP A 253 0.92 0.60 -23.84
CA ASP A 253 1.87 1.60 -24.30
C ASP A 253 3.23 1.44 -23.59
N ILE A 254 3.23 1.27 -22.27
CA ILE A 254 4.44 1.00 -21.45
C ILE A 254 5.14 -0.29 -21.88
N VAL A 255 4.43 -1.42 -21.91
CA VAL A 255 5.03 -2.76 -22.01
C VAL A 255 5.21 -3.24 -23.45
N THR A 256 4.27 -2.94 -24.35
CA THR A 256 4.27 -3.51 -25.71
C THR A 256 4.77 -2.50 -26.74
N LYS A 257 4.17 -1.30 -26.78
CA LYS A 257 4.47 -0.29 -27.81
C LYS A 257 5.86 0.31 -27.64
N ASN A 258 6.22 0.76 -26.43
CA ASN A 258 7.52 1.37 -26.18
C ASN A 258 8.67 0.37 -26.40
N ILE A 259 8.53 -0.87 -25.94
CA ILE A 259 9.51 -1.94 -26.17
C ILE A 259 9.62 -2.29 -27.66
N LYS A 260 8.50 -2.37 -28.39
CA LYS A 260 8.53 -2.60 -29.85
C LYS A 260 9.27 -1.47 -30.58
N THR A 261 8.96 -0.22 -30.26
CA THR A 261 9.65 0.96 -30.81
C THR A 261 11.15 0.91 -30.50
N LEU A 262 11.52 0.61 -29.26
CA LEU A 262 12.93 0.52 -28.82
C LEU A 262 13.71 -0.66 -29.44
N LEU A 263 13.04 -1.75 -29.81
CA LEU A 263 13.69 -2.86 -30.53
C LEU A 263 13.87 -2.57 -32.03
N GLN A 264 13.10 -1.62 -32.58
CA GLN A 264 13.19 -1.14 -33.95
C GLN A 264 14.16 0.04 -34.11
N ASP A 265 14.27 0.91 -33.09
CA ASP A 265 15.27 1.98 -33.02
C ASP A 265 16.63 1.43 -32.50
N ASN A 266 17.74 1.91 -33.07
CA ASN A 266 19.09 1.59 -32.59
C ASN A 266 19.60 2.60 -31.55
N ASN A 267 18.85 3.67 -31.27
CA ASN A 267 19.24 4.72 -30.33
C ASN A 267 19.13 4.27 -28.86
N LYS A 268 20.24 3.76 -28.33
CA LYS A 268 20.35 3.33 -26.92
C LYS A 268 20.13 4.45 -25.90
N ALA A 269 20.26 5.73 -26.25
CA ALA A 269 20.10 6.83 -25.28
C ALA A 269 18.64 6.98 -24.80
N ARG A 270 17.66 6.72 -25.68
CA ARG A 270 16.23 6.70 -25.33
C ARG A 270 15.78 5.41 -24.65
N ALA A 271 16.66 4.41 -24.56
CA ALA A 271 16.32 3.11 -23.97
C ALA A 271 15.87 3.24 -22.52
N ALA A 272 16.57 4.02 -21.70
CA ALA A 272 16.24 4.17 -20.28
C ALA A 272 14.80 4.70 -20.09
N GLU A 273 14.42 5.79 -20.75
CA GLU A 273 13.09 6.38 -20.64
C GLU A 273 11.97 5.41 -21.09
N LEU A 274 12.15 4.74 -22.23
CA LEU A 274 11.13 3.84 -22.79
C LEU A 274 11.04 2.47 -22.11
N LEU A 275 12.15 2.00 -21.51
CA LEU A 275 12.27 0.65 -20.97
C LEU A 275 12.13 0.58 -19.45
N MET A 276 12.57 1.59 -18.70
CA MET A 276 12.56 1.55 -17.24
C MET A 276 11.13 1.38 -16.66
N PRO A 277 10.09 2.12 -17.10
CA PRO A 277 8.71 1.90 -16.65
C PRO A 277 8.13 0.52 -17.01
N ALA A 278 8.73 -0.20 -17.96
CA ALA A 278 8.36 -1.56 -18.32
C ALA A 278 9.15 -2.63 -17.53
N LEU A 279 10.37 -2.31 -17.07
CA LEU A 279 11.23 -3.20 -16.29
C LEU A 279 10.92 -3.18 -14.79
N SER A 280 10.55 -2.02 -14.24
CA SER A 280 9.89 -1.91 -12.94
C SER A 280 8.40 -2.28 -13.07
N GLY A 281 7.74 -2.46 -11.93
CA GLY A 281 6.29 -2.58 -11.88
C GLY A 281 5.69 -1.60 -10.89
N SER A 282 4.36 -1.49 -10.89
CA SER A 282 3.63 -0.72 -9.88
C SER A 282 2.18 -1.20 -9.77
N CYS A 283 1.69 -1.29 -8.53
CA CYS A 283 0.28 -1.39 -8.24
C CYS A 283 -0.40 -0.02 -8.50
N ALA A 284 -1.70 -0.03 -8.73
CA ALA A 284 -2.49 1.17 -8.92
C ALA A 284 -3.83 1.05 -8.20
N LEU A 285 -4.05 1.94 -7.25
CA LEU A 285 -5.31 2.13 -6.57
C LEU A 285 -5.83 3.52 -6.92
N LEU A 286 -6.84 3.57 -7.80
CA LEU A 286 -7.46 4.81 -8.25
C LEU A 286 -8.91 4.87 -7.80
N SER A 287 -9.32 6.02 -7.26
CA SER A 287 -10.72 6.35 -7.06
C SER A 287 -11.19 7.38 -8.09
N PHE A 288 -12.47 7.27 -8.46
CA PHE A 288 -13.19 8.24 -9.28
C PHE A 288 -14.52 8.54 -8.60
N TYR A 289 -14.77 9.80 -8.29
CA TYR A 289 -16.00 10.27 -7.66
C TYR A 289 -16.68 11.32 -8.55
N ASP A 290 -17.95 11.08 -8.88
CA ASP A 290 -18.80 12.02 -9.62
C ASP A 290 -19.76 12.72 -8.65
N THR A 291 -19.62 14.04 -8.48
CA THR A 291 -20.39 14.78 -7.47
C THR A 291 -21.89 14.85 -7.78
N ASN A 292 -22.30 14.72 -9.04
CA ASN A 292 -23.70 14.68 -9.46
C ASN A 292 -24.40 13.36 -9.05
N SER A 293 -23.83 12.20 -9.37
CA SER A 293 -24.43 10.90 -8.97
C SER A 293 -24.12 10.49 -7.52
N LYS A 294 -23.10 11.12 -6.90
CA LYS A 294 -22.50 10.73 -5.61
C LYS A 294 -21.95 9.29 -5.60
N MET A 295 -21.54 8.80 -6.76
CA MET A 295 -21.00 7.45 -6.91
C MET A 295 -19.47 7.49 -6.89
N LEU A 296 -18.89 6.81 -5.91
CA LEU A 296 -17.46 6.52 -5.82
C LEU A 296 -17.18 5.17 -6.48
N LYS A 297 -16.31 5.17 -7.48
CA LYS A 297 -15.71 3.97 -8.06
C LYS A 297 -14.29 3.82 -7.53
N VAL A 298 -13.91 2.62 -7.13
CA VAL A 298 -12.53 2.28 -6.72
C VAL A 298 -12.03 1.18 -7.64
N ALA A 299 -11.00 1.49 -8.41
CA ALA A 299 -10.31 0.60 -9.33
C ALA A 299 -8.96 0.19 -8.75
N VAL A 300 -8.76 -1.11 -8.54
CA VAL A 300 -7.51 -1.66 -7.96
C VAL A 300 -6.84 -2.66 -8.91
N THR A 301 -5.54 -2.45 -9.10
CA THR A 301 -4.58 -3.32 -9.79
C THR A 301 -3.41 -3.52 -8.82
N GLY A 302 -3.40 -4.60 -8.02
CA GLY A 302 -2.39 -4.87 -6.99
C GLY A 302 -2.96 -4.93 -5.57
N ASP A 303 -2.12 -4.70 -4.56
CA ASP A 303 -2.44 -4.88 -3.14
C ASP A 303 -2.44 -3.62 -2.26
N SER A 304 -2.22 -2.44 -2.85
CA SER A 304 -2.64 -1.16 -2.27
C SER A 304 -4.17 -1.15 -2.03
N ARG A 305 -4.64 -0.52 -0.94
CA ARG A 305 -6.03 -0.70 -0.46
C ARG A 305 -6.78 0.61 -0.16
N ALA A 306 -8.07 0.61 -0.49
CA ALA A 306 -9.04 1.65 -0.13
C ALA A 306 -10.07 1.14 0.88
N ILE A 307 -10.37 1.96 1.89
CA ILE A 307 -11.42 1.70 2.88
C ILE A 307 -12.34 2.91 3.05
N LEU A 308 -13.62 2.67 3.30
CA LEU A 308 -14.61 3.69 3.65
C LEU A 308 -14.88 3.63 5.16
N GLY A 309 -14.69 4.76 5.85
CA GLY A 309 -15.26 5.00 7.17
C GLY A 309 -16.65 5.62 7.04
N SER A 310 -17.62 5.12 7.82
CA SER A 310 -18.99 5.67 7.89
C SER A 310 -19.53 5.58 9.32
N TYR A 311 -20.25 6.60 9.78
CA TYR A 311 -21.06 6.55 11.00
C TYR A 311 -22.51 6.17 10.67
N LYS A 312 -22.93 4.94 11.02
CA LYS A 312 -24.24 4.36 10.69
C LYS A 312 -24.77 3.57 11.90
N ASP A 313 -26.08 3.55 12.12
CA ASP A 313 -26.72 2.88 13.27
C ASP A 313 -26.11 3.25 14.65
N ASN A 314 -25.75 4.52 14.85
CA ASN A 314 -25.05 5.04 16.05
C ASN A 314 -23.69 4.38 16.35
N ARG A 315 -22.96 3.91 15.33
CA ARG A 315 -21.61 3.33 15.45
C ARG A 315 -20.75 3.67 14.25
N TRP A 316 -19.43 3.66 14.45
CA TRP A 316 -18.48 3.72 13.34
C TRP A 316 -18.35 2.35 12.68
N THR A 317 -18.30 2.36 11.36
CA THR A 317 -18.15 1.17 10.52
C THR A 317 -17.00 1.37 9.55
N VAL A 318 -16.28 0.30 9.25
CA VAL A 318 -15.30 0.26 8.16
C VAL A 318 -15.77 -0.71 7.09
N ARG A 319 -15.60 -0.33 5.82
CA ARG A 319 -15.84 -1.22 4.68
C ARG A 319 -14.73 -1.09 3.66
N GLN A 320 -14.06 -2.20 3.38
CA GLN A 320 -13.07 -2.28 2.31
C GLN A 320 -13.74 -2.06 0.94
N LEU A 321 -13.11 -1.24 0.10
CA LEU A 321 -13.58 -0.90 -1.26
C LEU A 321 -12.71 -1.51 -2.37
N SER A 322 -11.55 -2.05 -2.03
CA SER A 322 -10.70 -2.86 -2.90
C SER A 322 -10.38 -4.18 -2.19
N VAL A 323 -10.00 -5.22 -2.92
CA VAL A 323 -9.52 -6.49 -2.33
C VAL A 323 -8.10 -6.71 -2.84
N ASP A 324 -7.19 -7.07 -1.95
CA ASP A 324 -5.76 -7.16 -2.24
C ASP A 324 -5.51 -8.26 -3.29
N GLN A 325 -4.82 -7.94 -4.38
CA GLN A 325 -4.60 -8.86 -5.49
C GLN A 325 -3.20 -9.44 -5.41
N THR A 326 -3.07 -10.57 -4.71
CA THR A 326 -1.82 -11.33 -4.55
C THR A 326 -2.04 -12.81 -4.78
N GLY A 327 -0.97 -13.59 -4.91
CA GLY A 327 -1.05 -15.05 -4.90
C GLY A 327 -1.46 -15.68 -3.56
N SER A 328 -1.78 -14.88 -2.54
CA SER A 328 -2.43 -15.34 -1.31
C SER A 328 -3.96 -15.21 -1.35
N ASN A 329 -4.52 -14.45 -2.30
CA ASN A 329 -5.96 -14.28 -2.45
C ASN A 329 -6.57 -15.46 -3.25
N PRO A 330 -7.52 -16.25 -2.69
CA PRO A 330 -8.08 -17.41 -3.37
C PRO A 330 -8.73 -17.11 -4.72
N SER A 331 -9.29 -15.90 -4.92
CA SER A 331 -9.94 -15.51 -6.17
C SER A 331 -8.93 -15.23 -7.29
N GLU A 332 -7.80 -14.59 -6.97
CA GLU A 332 -6.71 -14.34 -7.92
C GLU A 332 -5.90 -15.62 -8.21
N VAL A 333 -5.71 -16.48 -7.21
CA VAL A 333 -5.13 -17.83 -7.41
C VAL A 333 -5.99 -18.64 -8.37
N ALA A 334 -7.32 -18.67 -8.18
CA ALA A 334 -8.23 -19.35 -9.08
C ALA A 334 -8.22 -18.76 -10.50
N ARG A 335 -8.16 -17.43 -10.62
CA ARG A 335 -8.02 -16.73 -11.91
C ARG A 335 -6.76 -17.19 -12.65
N ILE A 336 -5.58 -17.07 -12.05
CA ILE A 336 -4.30 -17.39 -12.71
C ILE A 336 -4.22 -18.89 -13.03
N ILE A 337 -4.71 -19.78 -12.17
CA ILE A 337 -4.78 -21.22 -12.50
C ILE A 337 -5.70 -21.47 -13.71
N SER A 338 -6.82 -20.75 -13.84
CA SER A 338 -7.72 -20.89 -15.00
C SER A 338 -7.15 -20.31 -16.30
N GLU A 339 -6.27 -19.31 -16.22
CA GLU A 339 -5.55 -18.74 -17.35
C GLU A 339 -4.39 -19.62 -17.83
N HIS A 340 -3.81 -20.45 -16.94
CA HIS A 340 -2.67 -21.33 -17.21
C HIS A 340 -2.90 -22.79 -16.74
N PRO A 341 -3.87 -23.53 -17.32
CA PRO A 341 -4.29 -24.85 -16.81
C PRO A 341 -3.17 -25.92 -16.81
N ASP A 342 -2.19 -25.81 -17.71
CA ASP A 342 -1.05 -26.75 -17.84
C ASP A 342 0.18 -26.34 -16.99
N GLU A 343 0.01 -25.41 -16.05
CA GLU A 343 1.10 -24.79 -15.29
C GLU A 343 0.84 -24.79 -13.77
N PRO A 344 1.03 -25.93 -13.07
CA PRO A 344 0.66 -26.08 -11.66
C PRO A 344 1.43 -25.16 -10.68
N ASN A 345 2.52 -24.53 -11.15
CA ASN A 345 3.41 -23.69 -10.34
C ASN A 345 3.27 -22.18 -10.63
N VAL A 346 2.18 -21.75 -11.29
CA VAL A 346 1.91 -20.32 -11.56
C VAL A 346 1.90 -19.44 -10.32
N ILE A 347 1.48 -19.98 -9.17
CA ILE A 347 1.60 -19.37 -7.85
C ILE A 347 2.45 -20.26 -6.96
N ARG A 348 3.42 -19.68 -6.24
CA ARG A 348 4.24 -20.36 -5.23
C ARG A 348 4.49 -19.44 -4.05
N ASN A 349 4.34 -19.94 -2.82
CA ASN A 349 4.56 -19.17 -1.59
C ASN A 349 3.80 -17.83 -1.56
N GLY A 350 2.56 -17.79 -2.06
CA GLY A 350 1.75 -16.57 -2.17
C GLY A 350 2.12 -15.63 -3.32
N ARG A 351 3.06 -16.00 -4.21
CA ARG A 351 3.66 -15.13 -5.23
C ARG A 351 3.54 -15.67 -6.65
N VAL A 352 3.31 -14.80 -7.63
CA VAL A 352 3.31 -15.13 -9.06
C VAL A 352 4.69 -15.61 -9.49
N LEU A 353 4.73 -16.78 -10.12
CA LEU A 353 5.92 -17.58 -10.44
C LEU A 353 6.90 -17.74 -9.26
N GLY A 354 6.43 -17.56 -8.01
CA GLY A 354 7.25 -17.60 -6.80
C GLY A 354 8.14 -16.38 -6.55
N SER A 355 7.91 -15.24 -7.23
CA SER A 355 8.75 -14.05 -7.08
C SER A 355 7.98 -12.74 -6.87
N LEU A 356 6.92 -12.49 -7.65
CA LEU A 356 6.15 -11.24 -7.56
C LEU A 356 5.00 -11.38 -6.56
N GLU A 357 4.83 -10.41 -5.65
CA GLU A 357 3.74 -10.41 -4.68
C GLU A 357 2.37 -10.09 -5.32
N PRO A 358 2.19 -8.93 -6.01
CA PRO A 358 0.93 -8.63 -6.66
C PRO A 358 0.65 -9.56 -7.85
N SER A 359 -0.61 -9.99 -7.97
CA SER A 359 -1.11 -10.77 -9.11
C SER A 359 -1.53 -9.89 -10.30
N ARG A 360 -1.64 -8.58 -10.08
CA ARG A 360 -1.93 -7.55 -11.09
C ARG A 360 -1.05 -6.34 -10.85
N ALA A 361 -0.42 -5.82 -11.89
CA ALA A 361 0.48 -4.67 -11.83
C ALA A 361 0.62 -4.03 -13.21
N PHE A 362 0.95 -2.74 -13.24
CA PHE A 362 1.49 -2.07 -14.43
C PHE A 362 2.97 -2.41 -14.63
N GLY A 363 3.48 -2.22 -15.85
CA GLY A 363 4.88 -2.49 -16.18
C GLY A 363 5.17 -3.98 -16.11
N ASP A 364 6.18 -4.38 -15.35
CA ASP A 364 6.47 -5.78 -15.01
C ASP A 364 6.60 -6.70 -16.24
N CYS A 365 7.21 -6.18 -17.31
CA CYS A 365 7.21 -6.80 -18.65
C CYS A 365 7.76 -8.24 -18.66
N ARG A 366 8.54 -8.60 -17.64
CA ARG A 366 9.04 -9.95 -17.37
C ARG A 366 7.96 -11.02 -17.15
N TYR A 367 6.76 -10.63 -16.73
CA TYR A 367 5.61 -11.53 -16.56
C TYR A 367 4.61 -11.43 -17.70
N LYS A 368 4.77 -10.47 -18.63
CA LYS A 368 3.84 -10.15 -19.72
C LYS A 368 4.35 -10.49 -21.11
N LEU A 369 5.66 -10.36 -21.34
CA LEU A 369 6.26 -10.54 -22.67
C LEU A 369 6.81 -11.96 -22.88
N PRO A 370 6.77 -12.51 -24.11
CA PRO A 370 7.41 -13.77 -24.45
C PRO A 370 8.91 -13.81 -24.14
N ALA A 371 9.41 -14.98 -23.77
CA ALA A 371 10.81 -15.19 -23.36
C ALA A 371 11.85 -14.74 -24.41
N TYR A 372 11.52 -14.80 -25.71
CA TYR A 372 12.44 -14.36 -26.78
C TYR A 372 12.61 -12.84 -26.82
N ILE A 373 11.54 -12.06 -26.59
CA ILE A 373 11.60 -10.60 -26.47
C ILE A 373 12.43 -10.21 -25.24
N GLN A 374 12.19 -10.86 -24.10
CA GLN A 374 12.94 -10.61 -22.88
C GLN A 374 14.44 -10.92 -23.03
N LYS A 375 14.81 -11.99 -23.73
CA LYS A 375 16.22 -12.30 -24.06
C LYS A 375 16.86 -11.22 -24.93
N GLU A 376 16.12 -10.65 -25.88
CA GLU A 376 16.63 -9.58 -26.73
C GLU A 376 16.80 -8.25 -25.98
N ILE A 377 15.87 -7.91 -25.08
CA ILE A 377 16.01 -6.78 -24.15
C ILE A 377 17.26 -6.99 -23.26
N TYR A 378 17.41 -8.18 -22.67
CA TYR A 378 18.58 -8.54 -21.86
C TYR A 378 19.89 -8.31 -22.61
N ARG A 379 19.96 -8.80 -23.85
CA ARG A 379 21.15 -8.71 -24.72
C ARG A 379 21.50 -7.28 -25.13
N ARG A 380 20.52 -6.38 -25.30
CA ARG A 380 20.74 -5.01 -25.76
C ARG A 380 20.95 -3.98 -24.64
N PHE A 381 20.30 -4.16 -23.48
CA PHE A 381 20.07 -3.08 -22.50
C PHE A 381 20.26 -3.48 -21.01
N PHE A 382 21.02 -4.54 -20.69
CA PHE A 382 21.25 -5.01 -19.30
C PHE A 382 19.96 -5.38 -18.54
N GLY A 383 19.09 -6.17 -19.16
CA GLY A 383 17.86 -6.66 -18.53
C GLY A 383 18.11 -7.59 -17.32
N ARG A 384 17.04 -7.89 -16.58
CA ARG A 384 17.06 -8.90 -15.49
C ARG A 384 16.86 -10.33 -16.05
N ARG A 385 17.34 -11.36 -15.34
CA ARG A 385 17.13 -12.79 -15.67
C ARG A 385 15.64 -13.13 -15.78
N LEU A 386 15.27 -14.00 -16.74
CA LEU A 386 13.92 -14.54 -16.90
C LEU A 386 13.37 -15.13 -15.58
N PRO A 387 12.07 -14.99 -15.27
CA PRO A 387 11.43 -15.75 -14.21
C PRO A 387 11.59 -17.26 -14.43
N ASN A 388 11.74 -18.01 -13.35
CA ASN A 388 11.74 -19.48 -13.41
C ASN A 388 10.35 -19.97 -13.83
N GLU A 389 10.29 -20.95 -14.72
CA GLU A 389 9.05 -21.55 -15.25
C GLU A 389 8.15 -20.59 -16.06
N LEU A 390 8.69 -19.51 -16.60
CA LEU A 390 8.01 -18.70 -17.62
C LEU A 390 7.80 -19.51 -18.92
N LYS A 391 6.55 -19.95 -19.18
CA LYS A 391 6.13 -20.64 -20.41
C LYS A 391 5.23 -19.77 -21.31
N LEU A 392 3.99 -19.50 -20.89
CA LEU A 392 2.94 -18.85 -21.69
C LEU A 392 2.46 -17.53 -21.05
N PRO A 393 3.29 -16.46 -21.03
CA PRO A 393 2.84 -15.15 -20.56
C PRO A 393 1.72 -14.57 -21.44
N PRO A 394 0.85 -13.69 -20.90
CA PRO A 394 1.01 -12.96 -19.63
C PRO A 394 0.49 -13.72 -18.40
N TYR A 395 1.23 -13.62 -17.28
CA TYR A 395 0.83 -14.12 -15.94
C TYR A 395 0.28 -13.01 -15.02
N VAL A 396 0.44 -11.75 -15.44
CA VAL A 396 0.08 -10.54 -14.68
C VAL A 396 -0.62 -9.59 -15.64
N THR A 397 -1.72 -9.00 -15.20
CA THR A 397 -2.49 -8.00 -15.97
C THR A 397 -2.48 -6.64 -15.28
N ALA A 398 -2.66 -5.56 -16.02
CA ALA A 398 -2.95 -4.25 -15.46
C ALA A 398 -4.46 -3.98 -15.31
N GLU A 399 -5.33 -4.90 -15.74
CA GLU A 399 -6.79 -4.70 -15.68
C GLU A 399 -7.29 -4.59 -14.22
N PRO A 400 -7.93 -3.48 -13.83
CA PRO A 400 -8.40 -3.29 -12.47
C PRO A 400 -9.68 -4.08 -12.18
N VAL A 401 -9.82 -4.51 -10.93
CA VAL A 401 -11.12 -4.83 -10.35
C VAL A 401 -11.72 -3.54 -9.85
N ILE A 402 -12.98 -3.28 -10.22
CA ILE A 402 -13.69 -2.05 -9.86
C ILE A 402 -14.84 -2.37 -8.91
N THR A 403 -14.89 -1.68 -7.78
CA THR A 403 -16.10 -1.62 -6.95
C THR A 403 -16.78 -0.27 -7.10
N THR A 404 -18.09 -0.23 -6.83
CA THR A 404 -18.90 0.99 -6.90
C THR A 404 -19.68 1.15 -5.59
N THR A 405 -19.66 2.36 -5.04
CA THR A 405 -20.26 2.72 -3.75
C THR A 405 -20.97 4.06 -3.89
N LYS A 406 -22.18 4.19 -3.36
CA LYS A 406 -22.81 5.51 -3.17
C LYS A 406 -22.28 6.14 -1.88
N ILE A 407 -21.87 7.40 -1.96
CA ILE A 407 -21.38 8.19 -0.83
C ILE A 407 -22.53 8.98 -0.22
N SER A 408 -22.53 9.02 1.10
CA SER A 408 -23.52 9.68 1.96
C SER A 408 -22.81 10.61 2.94
N PRO A 409 -22.57 11.88 2.58
CA PRO A 409 -21.97 12.88 3.47
C PRO A 409 -22.68 12.99 4.83
N GLU A 410 -23.99 12.74 4.87
CA GLU A 410 -24.81 12.68 6.09
C GLU A 410 -24.34 11.66 7.13
N ASN A 411 -23.59 10.63 6.71
CA ASN A 411 -23.02 9.61 7.60
C ASN A 411 -21.57 9.93 8.03
N ASN A 412 -21.07 11.15 7.76
CA ASN A 412 -19.66 11.52 7.91
C ASN A 412 -18.74 10.56 7.14
N ASP A 413 -19.14 10.18 5.92
CA ASP A 413 -18.36 9.28 5.08
C ASP A 413 -16.96 9.89 4.80
N PHE A 414 -15.92 9.08 4.92
CA PHE A 414 -14.56 9.42 4.50
C PHE A 414 -13.86 8.21 3.86
N LEU A 415 -12.99 8.48 2.89
CA LEU A 415 -12.21 7.49 2.16
C LEU A 415 -10.76 7.56 2.61
N VAL A 416 -10.15 6.41 2.92
CA VAL A 416 -8.70 6.27 3.10
C VAL A 416 -8.17 5.39 1.97
N MET A 417 -7.10 5.84 1.31
CA MET A 417 -6.38 5.14 0.25
C MET A 417 -4.89 5.09 0.63
N ALA A 418 -4.26 3.91 0.57
CA ALA A 418 -2.83 3.80 0.85
C ALA A 418 -2.15 2.61 0.16
N SER A 419 -0.83 2.67 0.03
CA SER A 419 0.07 1.55 -0.29
C SER A 419 0.02 0.47 0.80
N ASP A 420 0.56 -0.72 0.52
CA ASP A 420 0.43 -1.84 1.46
C ASP A 420 1.16 -1.59 2.79
N GLY A 421 2.23 -0.79 2.77
CA GLY A 421 3.02 -0.37 3.94
C GLY A 421 2.23 0.26 5.10
N LEU A 422 1.04 0.83 4.85
CA LEU A 422 0.12 1.22 5.94
C LEU A 422 -0.61 0.01 6.55
N TYR A 423 -1.18 -0.84 5.69
CA TYR A 423 -2.03 -1.98 6.06
C TYR A 423 -1.25 -3.19 6.57
N GLU A 424 0.06 -3.25 6.33
CA GLU A 424 0.99 -4.16 7.02
C GLU A 424 1.14 -3.82 8.52
N MET A 425 0.90 -2.56 8.91
CA MET A 425 1.13 -2.05 10.27
C MET A 425 -0.14 -1.82 11.09
N LEU A 426 -1.25 -1.42 10.45
CA LEU A 426 -2.52 -1.09 11.11
C LEU A 426 -3.68 -1.92 10.53
N SER A 427 -4.65 -2.28 11.38
CA SER A 427 -5.90 -2.89 10.89
C SER A 427 -6.83 -1.84 10.25
N ASN A 428 -7.79 -2.29 9.43
CA ASN A 428 -8.80 -1.43 8.84
C ASN A 428 -9.59 -0.66 9.93
N GLU A 429 -9.87 -1.34 11.05
CA GLU A 429 -10.52 -0.81 12.23
C GLU A 429 -9.66 0.23 12.97
N ASP A 430 -8.37 -0.04 13.17
CA ASP A 430 -7.44 0.91 13.80
C ASP A 430 -7.33 2.21 12.97
N ILE A 431 -7.23 2.09 11.64
CA ILE A 431 -7.15 3.24 10.72
C ILE A 431 -8.41 4.11 10.85
N VAL A 432 -9.61 3.52 10.78
CA VAL A 432 -10.86 4.27 10.95
C VAL A 432 -10.96 4.85 12.36
N GLY A 433 -10.57 4.13 13.40
CA GLY A 433 -10.54 4.63 14.78
C GLY A 433 -9.63 5.83 14.96
N LEU A 434 -8.44 5.80 14.36
CA LEU A 434 -7.47 6.90 14.36
C LEU A 434 -8.00 8.13 13.62
N VAL A 435 -8.62 7.96 12.45
CA VAL A 435 -9.26 9.07 11.71
C VAL A 435 -10.40 9.68 12.52
N VAL A 436 -11.24 8.87 13.16
CA VAL A 436 -12.33 9.35 14.01
C VAL A 436 -11.81 10.17 15.20
N LYS A 437 -10.77 9.69 15.91
CA LYS A 437 -10.14 10.47 16.99
C LYS A 437 -9.54 11.79 16.52
N TRP A 438 -9.00 11.82 15.31
CA TRP A 438 -8.51 13.04 14.68
C TRP A 438 -9.67 13.99 14.30
N MET A 439 -10.78 13.47 13.76
CA MET A 439 -11.98 14.26 13.45
C MET A 439 -12.65 14.84 14.71
N GLU A 440 -12.61 14.14 15.85
CA GLU A 440 -13.06 14.64 17.15
C GLU A 440 -12.18 15.84 17.60
N LYS A 441 -10.85 15.74 17.50
CA LYS A 441 -9.89 16.82 17.84
C LYS A 441 -10.05 18.05 16.94
N GLU A 442 -10.17 17.85 15.63
CA GLU A 442 -10.36 18.94 14.66
C GLU A 442 -11.83 19.42 14.58
N LYS A 443 -12.70 18.95 15.48
CA LYS A 443 -14.11 19.36 15.65
C LYS A 443 -15.00 19.15 14.41
N MET A 444 -14.62 18.21 13.53
CA MET A 444 -15.41 17.83 12.37
C MET A 444 -16.64 16.99 12.78
N VAL A 445 -16.51 16.20 13.84
CA VAL A 445 -17.60 15.44 14.46
C VAL A 445 -17.71 15.75 15.94
N LYS A 446 -18.90 15.56 16.52
CA LYS A 446 -19.08 15.61 17.98
C LYS A 446 -18.50 14.34 18.60
N PRO A 447 -17.76 14.43 19.72
CA PRO A 447 -17.31 13.24 20.44
C PRO A 447 -18.47 12.31 20.78
N THR A 448 -18.31 11.00 20.55
CA THR A 448 -19.34 9.98 20.86
C THR A 448 -19.33 9.56 22.33
N THR A 449 -18.58 10.26 23.19
CA THR A 449 -18.42 9.96 24.61
C THR A 449 -19.70 10.14 25.42
N SER A 450 -20.11 9.08 26.12
CA SER A 450 -21.08 9.17 27.21
C SER A 450 -20.42 9.84 28.44
N PHE A 451 -21.22 10.51 29.27
CA PHE A 451 -20.75 11.29 30.44
C PHE A 451 -19.86 10.50 31.41
N TRP A 452 -19.96 9.17 31.43
CA TRP A 452 -19.14 8.27 32.25
C TRP A 452 -17.69 8.13 31.80
N SER A 453 -17.35 8.36 30.53
CA SER A 453 -15.98 8.17 30.04
C SER A 453 -14.99 9.19 30.61
N TYR A 454 -15.47 10.38 31.02
CA TYR A 454 -14.69 11.46 31.63
C TYR A 454 -14.01 11.07 32.96
N PHE A 455 -14.46 9.97 33.59
CA PHE A 455 -13.91 9.43 34.84
C PHE A 455 -13.06 8.16 34.63
N SER A 456 -12.70 7.84 33.39
CA SER A 456 -12.01 6.59 33.04
C SER A 456 -10.81 6.83 32.13
N SER A 457 -9.85 5.91 32.10
CA SER A 457 -8.68 5.96 31.21
C SER A 457 -9.00 5.74 29.72
N ALA A 458 -10.29 5.67 29.35
CA ALA A 458 -10.77 5.37 28.00
C ALA A 458 -10.47 6.47 26.95
N GLU A 459 -10.02 7.67 27.35
CA GLU A 459 -9.52 8.66 26.39
C GLU A 459 -8.34 8.15 25.54
N LYS A 460 -7.58 7.18 26.06
CA LYS A 460 -6.42 6.61 25.37
C LYS A 460 -6.77 5.50 24.38
N GLU A 461 -7.99 5.00 24.36
CA GLU A 461 -8.39 3.89 23.49
C GLU A 461 -9.06 4.37 22.20
N LEU A 462 -8.88 3.62 21.11
CA LEU A 462 -9.58 3.86 19.84
C LEU A 462 -11.07 3.51 19.99
N PRO A 463 -11.98 4.22 19.28
CA PRO A 463 -13.40 3.92 19.32
C PRO A 463 -13.67 2.55 18.69
N GLN A 464 -14.72 1.86 19.14
CA GLN A 464 -15.11 0.60 18.53
C GLN A 464 -15.62 0.82 17.10
N VAL A 465 -14.91 0.24 16.13
CA VAL A 465 -15.29 0.22 14.72
C VAL A 465 -15.78 -1.17 14.34
N ALA A 466 -16.92 -1.26 13.66
CA ALA A 466 -17.44 -2.52 13.13
C ALA A 466 -17.02 -2.71 11.66
N ASP A 467 -16.19 -3.73 11.38
CA ASP A 467 -15.92 -4.17 10.01
C ASP A 467 -17.15 -4.81 9.39
N VAL A 468 -17.71 -4.16 8.36
CA VAL A 468 -18.84 -4.64 7.56
C VAL A 468 -18.42 -5.14 6.17
N THR A 469 -17.12 -5.40 5.98
CA THR A 469 -16.58 -5.95 4.74
C THR A 469 -17.02 -7.41 4.55
N LYS A 470 -17.52 -7.73 3.35
CA LYS A 470 -17.98 -9.08 2.99
C LYS A 470 -16.83 -10.03 2.66
N ASP A 471 -15.80 -9.51 2.00
CA ASP A 471 -14.59 -10.25 1.64
C ASP A 471 -13.51 -10.00 2.71
N ARG A 472 -12.89 -11.07 3.20
CA ARG A 472 -11.85 -11.03 4.24
C ARG A 472 -10.55 -11.71 3.77
N SER A 473 -10.35 -11.80 2.45
CA SER A 473 -9.14 -12.40 1.84
C SER A 473 -7.92 -11.47 1.83
N SER A 474 -8.10 -10.18 2.11
CA SER A 474 -7.01 -9.20 2.21
C SER A 474 -6.04 -9.46 3.37
N LYS A 475 -4.78 -9.04 3.18
CA LYS A 475 -3.68 -9.18 4.15
C LYS A 475 -4.05 -8.55 5.49
N GLN A 476 -3.71 -9.25 6.57
CA GLN A 476 -3.83 -8.76 7.94
C GLN A 476 -2.48 -8.16 8.37
N PRO A 477 -2.46 -7.11 9.22
CA PRO A 477 -1.21 -6.50 9.66
C PRO A 477 -0.31 -7.51 10.38
N PHE A 478 0.99 -7.48 10.05
CA PHE A 478 1.99 -8.36 10.65
C PHE A 478 2.26 -7.98 12.11
N ARG A 479 2.20 -6.68 12.44
CA ARG A 479 2.26 -6.17 13.81
C ARG A 479 0.90 -6.30 14.49
N LYS A 480 0.72 -7.36 15.27
CA LYS A 480 -0.43 -7.49 16.17
C LYS A 480 -0.22 -6.63 17.41
N THR A 481 -0.94 -5.52 17.50
CA THR A 481 -1.03 -4.55 18.61
C THR A 481 -1.60 -5.12 19.93
N LYS A 482 -1.48 -6.43 20.17
CA LYS A 482 -2.15 -7.16 21.25
C LYS A 482 -1.28 -7.42 22.48
N SER A 483 -0.57 -6.39 22.95
CA SER A 483 0.00 -6.36 24.29
C SER A 483 -0.98 -5.65 25.24
N PRO A 484 -1.45 -6.29 26.34
CA PRO A 484 -2.33 -5.62 27.30
C PRO A 484 -1.65 -4.37 27.87
N GLY A 485 -2.26 -3.20 27.69
CA GLY A 485 -1.69 -1.89 28.06
C GLY A 485 -1.15 -1.04 26.90
N TYR A 486 -1.04 -1.58 25.68
CA TYR A 486 -0.63 -0.85 24.46
C TYR A 486 -1.82 -0.35 23.63
N GLY A 487 -2.87 0.14 24.29
CA GLY A 487 -4.07 0.69 23.63
C GLY A 487 -3.95 2.13 23.14
N SER A 488 -2.81 2.79 23.39
CA SER A 488 -2.62 4.24 23.17
C SER A 488 -2.39 4.60 21.70
N PHE A 489 -2.65 5.86 21.36
CA PHE A 489 -2.31 6.46 20.06
C PHE A 489 -1.66 7.84 20.26
N LEU A 490 -1.00 8.37 19.23
CA LEU A 490 -0.46 9.74 19.20
C LEU A 490 -1.42 10.63 18.41
N LEU A 491 -1.88 11.74 18.99
CA LEU A 491 -2.87 12.65 18.38
C LEU A 491 -2.30 14.05 18.15
N GLU A 492 -1.13 14.13 17.54
CA GLU A 492 -0.30 15.33 17.49
C GLU A 492 -0.54 16.13 16.22
N ASP A 493 -0.62 15.47 15.07
CA ASP A 493 -0.62 16.11 13.75
C ASP A 493 -1.91 16.88 13.40
N ARG A 494 -1.78 17.84 12.49
CA ARG A 494 -2.87 18.60 11.86
C ARG A 494 -3.32 18.02 10.51
N ASN A 495 -2.51 17.13 9.95
CA ASN A 495 -2.78 16.36 8.75
C ASN A 495 -3.13 14.92 9.14
N VAL A 496 -4.26 14.40 8.67
CA VAL A 496 -4.72 13.05 9.07
C VAL A 496 -3.86 11.94 8.46
N SER A 497 -3.27 12.17 7.28
CA SER A 497 -2.40 11.19 6.62
C SER A 497 -1.05 11.09 7.34
N THR A 498 -0.48 12.21 7.78
CA THR A 498 0.69 12.21 8.69
C THR A 498 0.36 11.53 10.03
N HIS A 499 -0.82 11.79 10.61
CA HIS A 499 -1.29 11.13 11.84
C HIS A 499 -1.36 9.60 11.68
N LEU A 500 -1.86 9.10 10.55
CA LEU A 500 -1.88 7.67 10.24
C LEU A 500 -0.48 7.07 10.11
N ILE A 501 0.42 7.72 9.34
CA ILE A 501 1.82 7.26 9.19
C ILE A 501 2.54 7.25 10.55
N ARG A 502 2.39 8.31 11.37
CA ARG A 502 2.97 8.38 12.73
C ARG A 502 2.52 7.19 13.58
N ASN A 503 1.22 6.88 13.56
CA ASN A 503 0.67 5.82 14.39
C ASN A 503 1.04 4.42 13.90
N ALA A 504 1.14 4.19 12.58
CA ALA A 504 1.68 2.96 12.00
C ALA A 504 3.10 2.63 12.51
N LEU A 505 3.96 3.65 12.59
CA LEU A 505 5.31 3.50 13.15
C LEU A 505 5.32 3.40 14.69
N SER A 506 4.36 4.01 15.38
CA SER A 506 4.34 4.10 16.84
C SER A 506 4.00 2.79 17.57
N ASN A 507 3.34 1.84 16.90
CA ASN A 507 2.93 0.55 17.46
C ASN A 507 2.25 0.68 18.85
N GLY A 508 1.07 1.30 18.88
CA GLY A 508 0.34 1.59 20.12
C GLY A 508 0.83 2.85 20.86
N GLY A 509 1.22 3.89 20.11
CA GLY A 509 1.50 5.22 20.65
C GLY A 509 2.92 5.46 21.17
N SER A 510 3.89 4.59 20.90
CA SER A 510 5.27 4.74 21.36
C SER A 510 6.07 5.67 20.43
N ARG A 511 6.38 6.89 20.92
CA ARG A 511 7.29 7.82 20.24
C ARG A 511 8.69 7.23 20.03
N GLU A 512 9.17 6.39 20.96
CA GLU A 512 10.45 5.69 20.84
C GLU A 512 10.48 4.74 19.63
N GLN A 513 9.39 4.02 19.37
CA GLN A 513 9.29 3.15 18.19
C GLN A 513 9.17 3.95 16.89
N THR A 514 8.42 5.06 16.89
CA THR A 514 8.39 6.00 15.76
C THR A 514 9.79 6.52 15.43
N LEU A 515 10.53 7.01 16.44
CA LEU A 515 11.92 7.46 16.31
C LEU A 515 12.83 6.34 15.79
N MET A 516 12.76 5.15 16.38
CA MET A 516 13.58 3.99 15.98
C MET A 516 13.42 3.65 14.50
N LEU A 517 12.20 3.66 13.95
CA LEU A 517 11.94 3.28 12.56
C LEU A 517 12.25 4.39 11.54
N LEU A 518 12.26 5.65 11.98
CA LEU A 518 12.72 6.80 11.18
C LEU A 518 14.24 6.92 11.13
N LEU A 519 14.94 6.43 12.16
CA LEU A 519 16.41 6.42 12.24
C LEU A 519 17.09 5.43 11.30
N ILE A 520 16.37 4.41 10.81
CA ILE A 520 16.93 3.40 9.90
C ILE A 520 17.04 3.99 8.49
N PRO A 521 18.25 4.16 7.93
CA PRO A 521 18.41 4.75 6.60
C PRO A 521 18.10 3.73 5.50
N SER A 522 17.74 4.23 4.32
CA SER A 522 17.68 3.41 3.11
C SER A 522 19.07 2.87 2.74
N PRO A 523 19.22 1.61 2.27
CA PRO A 523 18.18 0.62 1.97
C PRO A 523 17.83 -0.32 3.15
N LEU A 524 18.35 -0.07 4.36
CA LEU A 524 18.11 -0.96 5.51
C LEU A 524 16.69 -0.86 6.05
N SER A 525 16.07 0.32 5.95
CA SER A 525 14.66 0.59 6.30
C SER A 525 13.68 -0.39 5.67
N ARG A 526 13.92 -0.80 4.41
CA ARG A 526 13.06 -1.72 3.64
C ARG A 526 12.87 -3.10 4.29
N ARG A 527 13.72 -3.47 5.27
CA ARG A 527 13.58 -4.70 6.08
C ARG A 527 12.60 -4.58 7.26
N TYR A 528 12.17 -3.37 7.59
CA TYR A 528 11.39 -3.05 8.80
C TYR A 528 10.09 -2.31 8.51
N ARG A 529 9.99 -1.68 7.34
CA ARG A 529 8.84 -0.95 6.83
C ARG A 529 8.93 -0.79 5.32
N ASP A 530 7.79 -0.74 4.64
CA ASP A 530 7.74 -0.31 3.25
C ASP A 530 7.82 1.21 3.11
N ASP A 531 7.76 1.68 1.86
CA ASP A 531 7.29 3.04 1.57
C ASP A 531 5.84 3.19 2.09
N LEU A 532 5.46 4.38 2.56
CA LEU A 532 4.09 4.65 3.01
C LEU A 532 3.55 5.87 2.28
N THR A 533 2.44 5.71 1.56
CA THR A 533 1.68 6.78 0.92
C THR A 533 0.24 6.69 1.35
N VAL A 534 -0.29 7.77 1.90
CA VAL A 534 -1.64 7.81 2.49
C VAL A 534 -2.38 9.05 2.03
N THR A 535 -3.53 8.84 1.39
CA THR A 535 -4.48 9.88 0.99
C THR A 535 -5.80 9.67 1.74
N VAL A 536 -6.29 10.69 2.44
CA VAL A 536 -7.59 10.67 3.13
C VAL A 536 -8.48 11.76 2.58
N VAL A 537 -9.70 11.40 2.17
CA VAL A 537 -10.68 12.29 1.53
C VAL A 537 -11.94 12.37 2.39
N PHE A 538 -12.32 13.58 2.79
CA PHE A 538 -13.52 13.86 3.58
C PHE A 538 -14.67 14.32 2.70
N PHE A 539 -15.82 13.67 2.82
CA PHE A 539 -17.03 14.03 2.08
C PHE A 539 -17.94 14.94 2.92
N GLY A 540 -18.61 15.88 2.27
CA GLY A 540 -19.43 16.91 2.93
C GLY A 540 -20.31 17.71 1.98
N CYS A 541 -21.14 18.57 2.57
CA CYS A 541 -21.91 19.59 1.87
C CYS A 541 -21.56 20.94 2.50
N ALA A 542 -21.02 21.90 1.72
CA ALA A 542 -20.76 23.23 2.26
C ALA A 542 -22.05 24.05 2.36
N GLN A 543 -22.07 25.05 3.24
CA GLN A 543 -23.22 25.93 3.46
C GLN A 543 -23.35 27.04 2.41
N SER A 544 -22.28 27.34 1.69
CA SER A 544 -22.23 28.29 0.57
C SER A 544 -21.58 27.62 -0.64
N ALA A 545 -22.30 27.54 -1.76
CA ALA A 545 -21.77 27.00 -3.00
C ALA A 545 -21.30 28.15 -3.91
N ASP A 546 -20.00 28.24 -4.12
CA ASP A 546 -19.42 28.95 -5.27
C ASP A 546 -18.80 27.88 -6.20
N GLU A 547 -19.42 27.68 -7.36
CA GLU A 547 -18.94 26.68 -8.34
C GLU A 547 -17.59 27.08 -8.97
N ASN A 548 -17.16 28.33 -8.80
CA ASN A 548 -15.87 28.85 -9.24
C ASN A 548 -14.82 28.88 -8.12
N ALA A 549 -15.17 28.51 -6.88
CA ALA A 549 -14.21 28.47 -5.79
C ALA A 549 -13.09 27.48 -6.08
N ALA A 550 -11.85 27.93 -5.85
CA ALA A 550 -10.64 27.18 -6.13
C ALA A 550 -10.36 26.11 -5.06
N LEU A 551 -9.52 25.15 -5.44
CA LEU A 551 -8.79 24.30 -4.51
C LEU A 551 -7.84 25.17 -3.68
N GLU A 552 -7.99 25.17 -2.34
CA GLU A 552 -7.18 26.00 -1.44
C GLU A 552 -6.19 25.13 -0.66
N ILE A 553 -4.95 25.60 -0.53
CA ILE A 553 -3.93 24.94 0.29
C ILE A 553 -4.18 25.22 1.77
N ASN A 554 -4.41 24.16 2.55
CA ASN A 554 -4.50 24.25 3.99
C ASN A 554 -3.10 24.36 4.62
N ALA A 555 -2.59 25.58 4.70
CA ALA A 555 -1.25 25.87 5.22
C ALA A 555 -0.99 25.39 6.66
N ALA A 556 -2.04 25.20 7.48
CA ALA A 556 -1.91 24.72 8.85
C ALA A 556 -1.68 23.18 8.96
N ALA A 557 -2.00 22.44 7.89
CA ALA A 557 -1.84 20.98 7.78
C ALA A 557 -1.00 20.57 6.56
N THR A 558 -0.14 21.50 6.12
CA THR A 558 0.83 21.34 5.04
C THR A 558 2.20 21.78 5.57
N ALA A 559 3.27 21.11 5.15
CA ALA A 559 4.63 21.51 5.53
C ALA A 559 5.59 21.49 4.34
N GLY A 560 5.97 20.31 3.85
CA GLY A 560 7.05 20.18 2.85
C GLY A 560 6.64 19.75 1.43
N GLY A 561 5.45 19.17 1.22
CA GLY A 561 5.12 18.53 -0.07
C GLY A 561 5.00 19.50 -1.26
N LEU A 562 4.58 20.75 -1.02
CA LEU A 562 4.30 21.74 -2.07
C LEU A 562 5.55 22.44 -2.67
N ALA A 563 6.70 21.77 -2.70
CA ALA A 563 7.91 22.27 -3.34
C ALA A 563 7.77 22.44 -4.88
N SER A 564 6.68 21.94 -5.47
CA SER A 564 6.23 22.25 -6.83
C SER A 564 4.78 22.74 -6.81
N LYS A 565 4.50 23.83 -7.56
CA LYS A 565 3.16 24.43 -7.65
C LYS A 565 2.08 23.39 -7.97
N ALA A 566 0.97 23.43 -7.22
CA ALA A 566 -0.25 22.70 -7.57
C ALA A 566 -0.66 23.02 -9.01
N LYS A 567 -0.91 21.98 -9.81
CA LYS A 567 -1.54 22.11 -11.13
C LYS A 567 -3.04 22.19 -10.91
N LEU A 568 -3.58 23.41 -11.07
CA LEU A 568 -5.00 23.66 -11.29
C LEU A 568 -5.37 23.31 -12.75
#